data_AF-Q30P72-F1
#
_entry.id   AF-Q30P72-F1
#
_cell.length_a   1.000
_cell.length_b   1.000
_cell.length_c   1.000
_cell.angle_alpha   90.00
_cell.angle_beta   90.00
_cell.angle_gamma   90.00
#
_symmetry.space_group_name_H-M   'P 1'
#
loop_
_entity.id
_entity.type
_entity.pdbx_description
1 polymer ?
#
loop_
_entity_poly.entity_id
_entity_poly.type
_entity_poly.pdbx_seq_one_letter_code
_entity_poly.pdbx_strand_id
1 'polypeptide(L)' 'MSVSLNYDQMPISEKFLMLEELWENMSNDATQKGFTPQWHLNILEQREQNIQNGKSTFSELEEAKSRLQKLV' A
#
# COMPACT_ATOMS: atom_id res chain seq x y z
N MET A 1 3.33 12.15 26.00
CA MET A 1 3.38 10.80 26.60
C MET A 1 3.77 9.84 25.51
N SER A 2 4.93 9.20 25.60
CA SER A 2 5.32 8.12 24.68
C SER A 2 4.70 6.82 25.19
N VAL A 3 3.78 6.24 24.43
CA VAL A 3 3.30 4.88 24.69
C VAL A 3 4.43 3.94 24.27
N SER A 4 5.12 3.34 25.24
CA SER A 4 6.12 2.30 24.97
C SER A 4 5.40 0.96 24.82
N LEU A 5 5.20 0.53 23.57
CA LEU A 5 4.74 -0.82 23.27
C LEU A 5 5.94 -1.78 23.30
N ASN A 6 5.84 -2.85 24.08
CA ASN A 6 6.86 -3.90 24.11
C ASN A 6 6.58 -4.91 22.99
N TYR A 7 7.14 -4.65 21.81
CA TYR A 7 6.94 -5.48 20.63
C TYR A 7 7.61 -6.87 20.74
N ASP A 8 8.62 -7.04 21.59
CA ASP A 8 9.36 -8.30 21.69
C ASP A 8 8.53 -9.40 22.36
N GLN A 9 7.56 -9.03 23.19
CA GLN A 9 6.68 -9.95 23.90
C GLN A 9 5.38 -10.26 23.14
N MET A 10 5.10 -9.54 22.06
CA MET A 10 3.87 -9.74 21.28
C MET A 10 4.02 -10.91 20.29
N PRO A 11 3.10 -11.89 20.30
CA PRO A 11 2.93 -12.84 19.21
C PRO A 11 2.77 -12.12 17.87
N ILE A 12 3.25 -12.76 16.79
CA ILE A 12 3.16 -12.18 15.44
C ILE A 12 1.72 -11.87 15.02
N SER A 13 0.76 -12.70 15.45
CA SER A 13 -0.67 -12.51 15.19
C SER A 13 -1.21 -11.22 15.83
N GLU A 14 -0.80 -10.90 17.05
CA GLU A 14 -1.21 -9.67 17.74
C GLU A 14 -0.61 -8.44 17.07
N LYS A 15 0.63 -8.53 16.57
CA LYS A 15 1.25 -7.46 15.78
C LYS A 15 0.44 -7.17 14.52
N PHE A 16 0.02 -8.21 13.79
CA PHE A 16 -0.80 -8.04 12.59
C PHE A 16 -2.17 -7.45 12.89
N LEU A 17 -2.85 -7.95 13.92
CA LEU A 17 -4.14 -7.39 14.35
C LEU A 17 -4.02 -5.91 14.72
N MET A 18 -2.98 -5.54 15.48
CA MET A 18 -2.74 -4.15 15.84
C MET A 18 -2.38 -3.27 14.63
N LEU A 19 -1.67 -3.81 13.64
CA LEU A 19 -1.40 -3.12 12.37
C LEU A 19 -2.70 -2.88 11.58
N GLU A 20 -3.60 -3.87 11.52
CA GLU A 20 -4.89 -3.77 10.84
C GLU A 20 -5.80 -2.74 11.51
N GLU A 21 -5.97 -2.81 12.84
CA GLU A 21 -6.78 -1.85 13.60
C GLU A 21 -6.24 -0.42 13.48
N LEU A 22 -4.92 -0.26 13.58
CA LEU A 22 -4.27 1.04 13.43
C LEU A 22 -4.46 1.56 12.00
N TRP A 23 -4.28 0.71 11.00
CA TRP A 23 -4.48 1.06 9.60
C TRP A 23 -5.92 1.49 9.33
N GLU A 24 -6.90 0.71 9.78
CA GLU A 24 -8.33 1.03 9.64
C GLU A 24 -8.62 2.40 10.26
N ASN A 25 -8.19 2.63 11.50
CA ASN A 25 -8.37 3.90 12.19
C ASN A 25 -7.78 5.09 11.44
N MET A 26 -6.56 4.96 10.91
CA MET A 26 -5.90 6.03 10.16
C MET A 26 -6.51 6.24 8.77
N SER A 27 -6.95 5.15 8.12
CA SER A 27 -7.40 5.15 6.73
C SER A 27 -8.73 5.90 6.53
N ASN A 28 -9.60 5.91 7.53
CA ASN A 28 -10.93 6.54 7.47
C ASN A 28 -10.90 8.04 7.12
N ASP A 29 -9.83 8.77 7.50
CA ASP A 29 -9.65 10.19 7.18
C ASP A 29 -8.39 10.47 6.35
N ALA A 30 -7.78 9.45 5.74
CA ALA A 30 -6.44 9.55 5.14
C ALA A 30 -6.33 10.66 4.09
N THR A 31 -7.39 10.90 3.32
CA THR A 31 -7.48 11.98 2.33
C THR A 31 -7.46 13.37 2.98
N GLN A 32 -8.12 13.55 4.12
CA GLN A 32 -8.16 14.84 4.83
C GLN A 32 -6.91 15.09 5.67
N LYS A 33 -6.29 14.02 6.20
CA LYS A 33 -5.09 14.09 7.05
C LYS A 33 -3.78 14.15 6.27
N GLY A 34 -3.82 14.08 4.93
CA GLY A 34 -2.63 14.25 4.08
C GLY A 34 -1.68 13.06 4.09
N PHE A 35 -2.19 11.83 4.29
CA PHE A 35 -1.36 10.61 4.32
C PHE A 35 -0.71 10.29 2.97
N THR A 36 -1.31 10.73 1.88
CA THR A 36 -0.80 10.49 0.53
C THR A 36 -0.05 11.72 0.04
N PRO A 37 1.28 11.64 -0.15
CA PRO A 37 2.04 12.73 -0.74
C PRO A 37 1.54 13.07 -2.14
N GLN A 38 1.56 14.35 -2.51
CA GLN A 38 1.07 14.80 -3.82
C GLN A 38 1.76 14.08 -4.99
N TRP A 39 3.06 13.78 -4.87
CA TRP A 39 3.79 13.07 -5.92
C TRP A 39 3.21 11.66 -6.18
N HIS A 40 2.67 11.00 -5.15
CA HIS A 40 2.08 9.67 -5.29
C HIS A 40 0.75 9.75 -6.06
N LEU A 41 -0.09 10.75 -5.74
CA LEU A 41 -1.33 11.02 -6.48
C LEU A 41 -1.05 11.28 -7.97
N ASN A 42 -0.03 12.09 -8.26
CA ASN A 42 0.34 12.41 -9.64
C ASN A 42 0.75 11.15 -10.43
N ILE A 43 1.48 10.20 -9.80
CA ILE A 43 1.84 8.92 -10.43
C ILE A 43 0.59 8.07 -10.69
N LEU A 44 -0.35 8.00 -9.75
CA LEU A 44 -1.59 7.25 -9.92
C LEU A 44 -2.43 7.82 -11.06
N GLU A 45 -2.61 9.14 -11.11
CA GLU A 45 -3.31 9.83 -12.19
C GLU A 45 -2.66 9.56 -13.55
N GLN A 46 -1.32 9.66 -13.63
CA GLN A 46 -0.59 9.34 -14.86
C GLN A 46 -0.80 7.88 -15.30
N ARG A 47 -0.78 6.94 -14.36
CA ARG A 47 -1.01 5.51 -14.66
C ARG A 47 -2.44 5.27 -15.16
N GLU A 48 -3.43 5.90 -14.54
CA GLU A 48 -4.81 5.81 -14.97
C GLU A 48 -5.00 6.37 -16.39
N GLN A 49 -4.45 7.56 -16.67
CA GLN A 49 -4.46 8.13 -18.02
C GLN A 49 -3.76 7.24 -19.04
N ASN A 50 -2.67 6.57 -18.68
CA ASN A 50 -2.00 5.64 -19.59
C ASN A 50 -2.88 4.43 -19.93
N ILE A 51 -3.63 3.91 -18.96
CA ILE A 51 -4.57 2.81 -19.20
C ILE A 51 -5.72 3.26 -20.11
N GLN A 52 -6.33 4.41 -19.82
CA GLN A 52 -7.42 4.97 -20.62
C GLN A 52 -6.99 5.26 -22.07
N ASN A 53 -5.74 5.70 -22.27
CA ASN A 53 -5.17 5.98 -23.59
C ASN A 53 -4.57 4.76 -24.29
N GLY A 54 -4.71 3.55 -23.73
CA GLY A 54 -4.14 2.32 -24.30
C GLY A 54 -2.62 2.23 -24.27
N LYS A 55 -1.94 3.11 -23.53
CA LYS A 55 -0.47 3.10 -23.31
C LYS A 55 -0.03 2.12 -22.23
N SER A 56 -0.97 1.58 -21.45
CA SER A 56 -0.72 0.57 -20.42
C SER A 56 -1.92 -0.37 -20.33
N THR A 57 -1.66 -1.61 -19.95
CA THR A 57 -2.69 -2.64 -19.79
C THR A 57 -2.50 -3.34 -18.46
N PHE A 58 -3.59 -3.91 -17.95
CA PHE A 58 -3.51 -4.86 -16.84
C PHE A 58 -2.91 -6.18 -17.35
N SER A 59 -2.19 -6.86 -16.48
CA SER A 59 -1.72 -8.22 -16.71
C SER A 59 -2.18 -9.10 -15.58
N GLU A 60 -2.39 -10.38 -15.87
CA GLU A 60 -2.64 -11.38 -14.84
C GLU A 60 -1.49 -11.42 -13.83
N LEU A 61 -1.83 -11.63 -12.56
CA LEU A 61 -0.85 -11.60 -11.47
C LEU A 61 0.22 -12.68 -11.66
N GLU A 62 -0.17 -13.87 -12.12
CA GLU A 62 0.76 -14.98 -12.36
C GLU A 62 1.73 -14.69 -13.52
N GLU A 63 1.28 -14.01 -14.58
CA GLU A 63 2.18 -13.53 -15.62
C GLU A 63 3.16 -12.49 -15.09
N ALA A 64 2.69 -11.55 -14.27
CA ALA A 64 3.54 -10.55 -13.66
C ALA A 64 4.63 -11.19 -12.78
N LYS A 65 4.26 -12.17 -11.94
CA LYS A 65 5.20 -12.95 -11.13
C LYS A 65 6.22 -13.68 -12.00
N SER A 66 5.78 -14.35 -13.06
CA SER A 66 6.69 -15.07 -13.98
C SER A 66 7.71 -14.13 -14.63
N ARG A 67 7.29 -12.92 -15.04
CA ARG A 67 8.22 -11.90 -15.58
C ARG A 67 9.25 -11.47 -14.54
N LEU A 68 8.82 -11.20 -13.30
CA LEU A 68 9.69 -10.75 -12.22
C LEU A 68 10.72 -11.81 -11.83
N GLN A 69 10.33 -13.07 -11.77
CA GLN A 69 11.25 -14.18 -11.46
C GLN A 69 12.36 -14.36 -12.51
N LYS A 70 12.10 -13.98 -13.77
CA LYS A 70 13.10 -14.04 -14.86
C LYS A 70 14.06 -12.84 -14.88
N LEU A 71 13.79 -11.80 -14.08
CA LEU A 71 14.67 -10.63 -13.94
C LEU A 71 15.76 -10.83 -12.87
N VAL A 72 15.62 -11.88 -12.05
CA VAL A 72 16.57 -12.30 -11.01
C VAL A 72 17.43 -13.44 -11.56
#